data_AF-A0A429AGQ0-F1
#
_entry.id   AF-A0A429AGQ0-F1
#
_cell.length_a   1.000
_cell.length_b   1.000
_cell.length_c   1.000
_cell.angle_alpha   90.00
_cell.angle_beta   90.00
_cell.angle_gamma   90.00
#
_symmetry.space_group_name_H-M   'P 1'
#
loop_
_entity.id
_entity.type
_entity.pdbx_description
1 polymer ?
#
loop_
_entity_poly.entity_id
_entity_poly.type
_entity_poly.pdbx_seq_one_letter_code
_entity_poly.pdbx_strand_id
1 'polypeptide(L)'
;MTALHGSTTAAGEAGVRGDSVQFHGVIGMCGQSGGSGVAGVNDNGGDGVYGQGHNGVKGSSQADDGAGLMGHSSGVTGSGVLGVGESGHGVLGMGKGGAAGVKGINENPSALGVLGQGHIGVWGQSLNERGFGVFGIGGEAGVLAVSNEPSGRGVEAISSQGVGIYAQGSPAGLFQGDVRVNGVLNVQNVDVLGRITAVEQDLTKAVQQQVADLRNQHAAEVQRLTEAGAALTARVAALES
;
A
#
# COMPACT_ATOMS: atom_id res chain seq x y z
N MET A 1 7.12 -52.95 34.01
CA MET A 1 8.25 -52.72 33.07
C MET A 1 9.23 -51.80 33.75
N THR A 2 10.51 -52.12 33.69
CA THR A 2 11.60 -51.29 34.23
C THR A 2 11.88 -50.16 33.24
N ALA A 3 11.97 -48.93 33.72
CA ALA A 3 12.35 -47.80 32.87
C ALA A 3 13.81 -47.95 32.41
N LEU A 4 14.10 -47.63 31.14
CA LEU A 4 15.47 -47.41 30.67
C LEU A 4 15.88 -45.99 31.05
N HIS A 5 17.04 -45.84 31.69
CA HIS A 5 17.67 -44.56 31.99
C HIS A 5 19.08 -44.57 31.41
N GLY A 6 19.39 -43.65 30.49
CA GLY A 6 20.73 -43.43 29.96
C GLY A 6 21.22 -42.02 30.28
N SER A 7 22.47 -41.92 30.72
CA SER A 7 23.14 -40.66 31.10
C SER A 7 24.63 -40.77 30.82
N THR A 8 25.29 -39.68 30.47
CA THR A 8 26.75 -39.60 30.33
C THR A 8 27.25 -38.22 30.72
N THR A 9 28.51 -38.13 31.15
CA THR A 9 29.23 -36.87 31.38
C THR A 9 30.40 -36.69 30.41
N ALA A 10 30.63 -37.66 29.51
CA ALA A 10 31.69 -37.60 28.52
C ALA A 10 31.31 -36.63 27.39
N ALA A 11 32.25 -35.78 26.99
CA ALA A 11 32.03 -34.82 25.92
C ALA A 11 31.85 -35.54 24.57
N GLY A 12 30.82 -35.16 23.81
CA GLY A 12 30.55 -35.70 22.48
C GLY A 12 29.88 -37.09 22.44
N GLU A 13 29.55 -37.66 23.60
CA GLU A 13 28.83 -38.93 23.69
C GLU A 13 27.35 -38.73 24.01
N ALA A 14 26.49 -39.55 23.42
CA ALA A 14 25.06 -39.53 23.72
C ALA A 14 24.76 -40.45 24.90
N GLY A 15 23.95 -39.99 25.86
CA GLY A 15 23.49 -40.82 26.98
C GLY A 15 22.58 -41.98 26.52
N VAL A 16 21.84 -41.79 25.43
CA VAL A 16 21.09 -42.82 24.70
C VAL A 16 21.23 -42.55 23.21
N ARG A 17 21.53 -43.60 22.43
CA ARG A 17 21.61 -43.56 20.96
C ARG A 17 20.74 -44.67 20.37
N GLY A 18 19.92 -44.32 19.39
CA GLY A 18 19.13 -45.28 18.61
C GLY A 18 19.40 -45.11 17.11
N ASP A 19 19.94 -46.14 16.46
CA ASP A 19 20.23 -46.17 15.03
C ASP A 19 19.26 -47.14 14.33
N SER A 20 18.73 -46.74 13.17
CA SER A 20 17.92 -47.61 12.31
C SER A 20 18.04 -47.17 10.86
N VAL A 21 18.12 -48.12 9.93
CA VAL A 21 18.20 -47.85 8.48
C VAL A 21 16.92 -48.19 7.73
N GLN A 22 15.95 -48.83 8.38
CA GLN A 22 14.68 -49.26 7.78
C GLN A 22 13.46 -48.60 8.44
N PHE A 23 13.61 -48.01 9.63
CA PHE A 23 12.50 -47.44 10.41
C PHE A 23 12.98 -46.34 11.37
N HIS A 24 12.23 -46.07 12.44
CA HIS A 24 12.61 -45.10 13.47
C HIS A 24 13.67 -45.66 14.41
N GLY A 25 14.73 -44.89 14.69
CA GLY A 25 15.73 -45.24 15.71
C GLY A 25 15.16 -45.18 17.14
N VAL A 26 14.29 -44.18 17.42
CA VAL A 26 13.58 -44.02 18.69
C VAL A 26 12.15 -43.54 18.41
N ILE A 27 11.17 -44.06 19.15
CA ILE A 27 9.77 -43.63 19.11
C ILE A 27 9.34 -43.24 20.53
N GLY A 28 8.90 -42.00 20.73
CA GLY A 28 8.28 -41.55 21.96
C GLY A 28 6.76 -41.41 21.80
N MET A 29 5.99 -42.04 22.68
CA MET A 29 4.54 -41.96 22.70
C MET A 29 4.08 -41.65 24.12
N CYS A 30 3.10 -40.77 24.27
CA CYS A 30 2.46 -40.50 25.55
C CYS A 30 0.94 -40.57 25.37
N GLY A 31 0.28 -41.40 26.18
CA GLY A 31 -1.19 -41.52 26.20
C GLY A 31 -1.86 -40.63 27.25
N GLN A 32 -1.06 -39.91 28.06
CA GLN A 32 -1.58 -39.07 29.13
C GLN A 32 -1.90 -37.67 28.59
N SER A 33 -3.07 -37.15 28.95
CA SER A 33 -3.44 -35.76 28.63
C SER A 33 -2.41 -34.77 29.17
N GLY A 34 -1.94 -33.86 28.30
CA GLY A 34 -0.93 -32.85 28.63
C GLY A 34 0.51 -33.38 28.75
N GLY A 35 0.74 -34.68 28.56
CA GLY A 35 2.07 -35.26 28.56
C GLY A 35 2.74 -35.22 27.17
N SER A 36 4.06 -35.08 27.14
CA SER A 36 4.84 -35.15 25.91
C SER A 36 5.34 -36.57 25.66
N GLY A 37 5.25 -37.05 24.41
CA GLY A 37 5.89 -38.32 24.01
C GLY A 37 7.43 -38.24 24.05
N VAL A 38 7.97 -37.07 23.69
CA VAL A 38 9.39 -36.70 23.82
C VAL A 38 9.47 -35.25 24.30
N ALA A 39 10.31 -34.98 25.29
CA ALA A 39 10.62 -33.62 25.75
C ALA A 39 12.14 -33.42 25.66
N GLY A 40 12.58 -32.44 24.86
CA GLY A 40 13.97 -32.01 24.77
C GLY A 40 14.14 -30.67 25.48
N VAL A 41 15.05 -30.59 26.44
CA VAL A 41 15.31 -29.40 27.25
C VAL A 41 16.81 -29.16 27.29
N ASN A 42 17.21 -27.91 27.07
CA ASN A 42 18.57 -27.44 27.30
C ASN A 42 18.48 -26.13 28.08
N ASP A 43 19.11 -26.10 29.26
CA ASP A 43 19.12 -24.99 30.20
C ASP A 43 20.44 -24.20 30.17
N ASN A 44 21.34 -24.56 29.26
CA ASN A 44 22.69 -23.99 29.12
C ASN A 44 22.91 -23.32 27.75
N GLY A 45 21.83 -22.90 27.08
CA GLY A 45 21.87 -22.08 25.86
C GLY A 45 22.05 -22.84 24.54
N GLY A 46 22.00 -24.17 24.55
CA GLY A 46 21.96 -24.99 23.33
C GLY A 46 20.53 -25.34 22.90
N ASP A 47 20.41 -26.15 21.85
CA ASP A 47 19.12 -26.66 21.39
C ASP A 47 18.59 -27.74 22.33
N GLY A 48 17.30 -27.65 22.71
CA GLY A 48 16.61 -28.77 23.37
C GLY A 48 16.32 -29.93 22.42
N VAL A 49 15.99 -29.62 21.16
CA VAL A 49 15.78 -30.58 20.07
C VAL A 49 16.44 -30.01 18.81
N TYR A 50 17.35 -30.79 18.22
CA TYR A 50 17.96 -30.48 16.93
C TYR A 50 17.55 -31.53 15.90
N GLY A 51 16.96 -31.09 14.79
CA GLY A 51 16.47 -31.96 13.72
C GLY A 51 17.07 -31.58 12.38
N GLN A 52 17.68 -32.55 11.69
CA GLN A 52 18.26 -32.37 10.35
C GLN A 52 17.72 -33.46 9.42
N GLY A 53 17.40 -33.09 8.18
CA GLY A 53 16.91 -34.02 7.16
C GLY A 53 16.02 -33.29 6.16
N HIS A 54 15.27 -34.06 5.35
CA HIS A 54 14.30 -33.47 4.44
C HIS A 54 13.22 -32.65 5.17
N ASN A 55 12.73 -33.17 6.30
CA ASN A 55 12.01 -32.41 7.31
C ASN A 55 12.75 -32.63 8.63
N GLY A 56 13.44 -31.61 9.15
CA GLY A 56 14.18 -31.73 10.41
C GLY A 56 13.24 -31.96 11.60
N VAL A 57 12.21 -31.12 11.73
CA VAL A 57 11.13 -31.25 12.71
C VAL A 57 9.80 -31.01 12.00
N LYS A 58 8.85 -31.93 12.17
CA LYS A 58 7.49 -31.83 11.62
C LYS A 58 6.48 -32.05 12.73
N GLY A 59 5.56 -31.10 12.88
CA GLY A 59 4.46 -31.16 13.80
C GLY A 59 3.13 -31.10 13.07
N SER A 60 2.16 -31.86 13.56
CA SER A 60 0.77 -31.85 13.08
C SER A 60 -0.16 -32.02 14.27
N SER A 61 -1.15 -31.14 14.38
CA SER A 61 -2.22 -31.27 15.37
C SER A 61 -3.54 -31.56 14.68
N GLN A 62 -4.39 -32.34 15.34
CA GLN A 62 -5.78 -32.61 14.94
C GLN A 62 -6.78 -31.96 15.91
N ALA A 63 -6.29 -31.25 16.94
CA ALA A 63 -7.14 -30.52 17.87
C ALA A 63 -7.58 -29.18 17.26
N ASP A 64 -8.80 -28.76 17.57
CA ASP A 64 -9.40 -27.53 17.04
C ASP A 64 -8.61 -26.26 17.42
N ASP A 65 -7.94 -26.28 18.57
CA ASP A 65 -7.12 -25.20 19.13
C ASP A 65 -5.62 -25.53 19.18
N GLY A 66 -5.22 -26.69 18.64
CA GLY A 66 -3.87 -27.18 18.77
C GLY A 66 -2.92 -26.65 17.68
N ALA A 67 -1.70 -26.35 18.07
CA ALA A 67 -0.62 -26.04 17.11
C ALA A 67 0.19 -27.29 16.79
N GLY A 68 0.54 -27.49 15.51
CA GLY A 68 1.51 -28.53 15.14
C GLY A 68 2.92 -28.20 15.68
N LEU A 69 3.33 -26.93 15.53
CA LEU A 69 4.55 -26.37 16.12
C LEU A 69 4.21 -25.02 16.75
N MET A 70 4.74 -24.76 17.94
CA MET A 70 4.64 -23.48 18.63
C MET A 70 6.03 -23.02 19.02
N GLY A 71 6.37 -21.78 18.66
CA GLY A 71 7.60 -21.13 19.07
C GLY A 71 7.29 -20.00 20.03
N HIS A 72 8.02 -19.93 21.14
CA HIS A 72 7.91 -18.87 22.14
C HIS A 72 9.31 -18.45 22.57
N SER A 73 9.52 -17.15 22.71
CA SER A 73 10.73 -16.61 23.31
C SER A 73 10.35 -15.52 24.30
N SER A 74 10.89 -15.61 25.51
CA SER A 74 10.72 -14.60 26.56
C SER A 74 11.84 -13.55 26.56
N GLY A 75 12.85 -13.71 25.70
CA GLY A 75 13.97 -12.78 25.57
C GLY A 75 13.59 -11.54 24.76
N VAL A 76 14.13 -10.38 25.15
CA VAL A 76 13.82 -9.08 24.51
C VAL A 76 14.16 -9.04 23.01
N THR A 77 15.16 -9.80 22.58
CA THR A 77 15.60 -9.90 21.18
C THR A 77 15.35 -11.29 20.59
N GLY A 78 14.65 -12.16 21.32
CA GLY A 78 14.43 -13.54 20.90
C GLY A 78 13.32 -13.64 19.87
N SER A 79 13.44 -14.61 18.96
CA SER A 79 12.36 -14.98 18.04
C SER A 79 11.70 -16.24 18.55
N GLY A 80 10.37 -16.26 18.63
CA GLY A 80 9.65 -17.50 18.91
C GLY A 80 9.83 -18.50 17.76
N VAL A 81 9.67 -18.04 16.52
CA VAL A 81 9.94 -18.79 15.29
C VAL A 81 10.81 -17.94 14.38
N LEU A 82 11.94 -18.51 13.93
CA LEU A 82 12.82 -17.91 12.92
C LEU A 82 12.94 -18.90 11.76
N GLY A 83 12.58 -18.45 10.55
CA GLY A 83 12.72 -19.25 9.34
C GLY A 83 13.60 -18.54 8.32
N VAL A 84 14.53 -19.28 7.72
CA VAL A 84 15.45 -18.79 6.70
C VAL A 84 15.38 -19.74 5.50
N GLY A 85 15.19 -19.19 4.31
CA GLY A 85 15.17 -19.93 3.06
C GLY A 85 16.11 -19.28 2.05
N GLU A 86 17.09 -20.01 1.54
CA GLU A 86 18.08 -19.46 0.60
C GLU A 86 17.50 -19.30 -0.82
N SER A 87 16.61 -20.23 -1.22
CA SER A 87 16.03 -20.29 -2.56
C SER A 87 14.50 -20.37 -2.54
N GLY A 88 13.87 -20.15 -1.39
CA GLY A 88 12.44 -20.27 -1.20
C GLY A 88 11.94 -19.49 0.02
N HIS A 89 10.81 -19.93 0.59
CA HIS A 89 10.23 -19.27 1.76
C HIS A 89 10.96 -19.70 3.04
N GLY A 90 11.41 -18.72 3.85
CA GLY A 90 11.85 -19.01 5.21
C GLY A 90 10.70 -19.45 6.12
N VAL A 91 9.55 -18.74 6.03
CA VAL A 91 8.29 -19.09 6.67
C VAL A 91 7.16 -18.94 5.66
N LEU A 92 6.30 -19.95 5.55
CA LEU A 92 5.11 -19.94 4.70
C LEU A 92 3.88 -20.28 5.54
N GLY A 93 2.91 -19.37 5.60
CA GLY A 93 1.63 -19.59 6.27
C GLY A 93 0.49 -19.67 5.26
N MET A 94 -0.33 -20.72 5.34
CA MET A 94 -1.49 -20.93 4.48
C MET A 94 -2.72 -21.21 5.31
N GLY A 95 -3.74 -20.36 5.18
CA GLY A 95 -5.04 -20.53 5.83
C GLY A 95 -6.03 -21.17 4.87
N LYS A 96 -6.91 -22.03 5.39
CA LYS A 96 -8.05 -22.58 4.67
C LYS A 96 -9.34 -22.23 5.42
N GLY A 97 -10.49 -22.25 4.74
CA GLY A 97 -11.78 -22.05 5.38
C GLY A 97 -12.01 -20.66 5.98
N GLY A 98 -11.34 -19.63 5.47
CA GLY A 98 -11.49 -18.24 5.93
C GLY A 98 -10.54 -17.81 7.04
N ALA A 99 -9.65 -18.70 7.52
CA ALA A 99 -8.59 -18.33 8.45
C ALA A 99 -7.44 -17.59 7.75
N ALA A 100 -6.77 -16.69 8.48
CA ALA A 100 -5.53 -16.07 8.00
C ALA A 100 -4.41 -17.11 7.93
N GLY A 101 -3.62 -17.09 6.85
CA GLY A 101 -2.42 -17.94 6.76
C GLY A 101 -1.29 -17.45 7.65
N VAL A 102 -1.11 -16.13 7.75
CA VAL A 102 -0.18 -15.46 8.66
C VAL A 102 -0.92 -14.29 9.30
N LYS A 103 -0.79 -14.15 10.62
CA LYS A 103 -1.36 -13.03 11.39
C LYS A 103 -0.27 -12.46 12.28
N GLY A 104 0.18 -11.23 12.00
CA GLY A 104 1.06 -10.49 12.90
C GLY A 104 0.24 -9.59 13.82
N ILE A 105 0.44 -9.72 15.12
CA ILE A 105 -0.20 -8.88 16.15
C ILE A 105 0.92 -8.33 17.02
N ASN A 106 0.86 -7.03 17.32
CA ASN A 106 1.72 -6.42 18.32
C ASN A 106 0.84 -5.65 19.30
N GLU A 107 0.99 -5.93 20.59
CA GLU A 107 0.22 -5.26 21.65
C GLU A 107 0.81 -3.90 22.00
N ASN A 108 2.06 -3.63 21.62
CA ASN A 108 2.64 -2.31 21.70
C ASN A 108 2.20 -1.49 20.47
N PRO A 109 1.39 -0.43 20.64
CA PRO A 109 0.83 0.35 19.53
C PRO A 109 1.90 1.11 18.72
N SER A 110 3.10 1.27 19.27
CA SER A 110 4.23 1.94 18.60
C SER A 110 5.16 0.97 17.86
N ALA A 111 4.88 -0.33 17.92
CA ALA A 111 5.71 -1.36 17.30
C ALA A 111 5.01 -2.00 16.10
N LEU A 112 5.81 -2.57 15.20
CA LEU A 112 5.31 -3.21 13.99
C LEU A 112 4.73 -4.60 14.32
N GLY A 113 3.59 -4.94 13.72
CA GLY A 113 3.06 -6.31 13.73
C GLY A 113 3.68 -7.18 12.63
N VAL A 114 3.78 -6.65 11.42
CA VAL A 114 4.41 -7.30 10.26
C VAL A 114 5.27 -6.27 9.53
N LEU A 115 6.49 -6.66 9.15
CA LEU A 115 7.40 -5.86 8.35
C LEU A 115 7.82 -6.67 7.11
N GLY A 116 7.74 -6.05 5.93
CA GLY A 116 8.23 -6.62 4.68
C GLY A 116 9.28 -5.70 4.04
N GLN A 117 10.34 -6.29 3.47
CA GLN A 117 11.43 -5.57 2.80
C GLN A 117 11.85 -6.34 1.53
N GLY A 118 12.44 -5.62 0.57
CA GLY A 118 12.88 -6.17 -0.72
C GLY A 118 12.17 -5.50 -1.90
N HIS A 119 12.24 -6.12 -3.08
CA HIS A 119 11.58 -5.59 -4.28
C HIS A 119 10.06 -5.51 -4.11
N ILE A 120 9.46 -6.54 -3.51
CA ILE A 120 8.06 -6.54 -3.08
C ILE A 120 8.06 -6.87 -1.60
N GLY A 121 7.92 -5.86 -0.74
CA GLY A 121 7.88 -6.06 0.70
C GLY A 121 6.57 -6.74 1.15
N VAL A 122 5.44 -6.25 0.64
CA VAL A 122 4.09 -6.79 0.92
C VAL A 122 3.28 -6.78 -0.37
N TRP A 123 2.65 -7.91 -0.69
CA TRP A 123 1.71 -8.02 -1.79
C TRP A 123 0.37 -8.54 -1.27
N GLY A 124 -0.69 -7.79 -1.54
CA GLY A 124 -2.06 -8.17 -1.19
C GLY A 124 -2.92 -8.28 -2.45
N GLN A 125 -3.58 -9.42 -2.61
CA GLN A 125 -4.53 -9.68 -3.69
C GLN A 125 -5.77 -10.37 -3.12
N SER A 126 -6.94 -9.93 -3.55
CA SER A 126 -8.20 -10.63 -3.31
C SER A 126 -8.64 -11.33 -4.59
N LEU A 127 -9.06 -12.59 -4.48
CA LEU A 127 -9.73 -13.32 -5.56
C LEU A 127 -11.25 -13.16 -5.54
N ASN A 128 -11.78 -12.50 -4.50
CA ASN A 128 -13.18 -12.14 -4.41
C ASN A 128 -13.41 -10.77 -5.07
N GLU A 129 -14.41 -10.66 -5.94
CA GLU A 129 -14.78 -9.43 -6.67
C GLU A 129 -15.08 -8.24 -5.76
N ARG A 130 -15.49 -8.48 -4.51
CA ARG A 130 -15.77 -7.45 -3.50
C ARG A 130 -14.74 -7.44 -2.37
N GLY A 131 -13.69 -8.25 -2.46
CA GLY A 131 -12.68 -8.33 -1.41
C GLY A 131 -11.58 -7.29 -1.58
N PHE A 132 -10.88 -7.01 -0.49
CA PHE A 132 -9.76 -6.09 -0.46
C PHE A 132 -8.44 -6.87 -0.55
N GLY A 133 -7.53 -6.45 -1.43
CA GLY A 133 -6.17 -6.99 -1.45
C GLY A 133 -5.37 -6.53 -0.23
N VAL A 134 -5.41 -5.24 0.07
CA VAL A 134 -4.80 -4.60 1.25
C VAL A 134 -5.83 -3.68 1.89
N PHE A 135 -5.95 -3.74 3.21
CA PHE A 135 -6.86 -2.92 3.99
C PHE A 135 -6.13 -2.35 5.21
N GLY A 136 -6.10 -1.02 5.33
CA GLY A 136 -5.38 -0.32 6.39
C GLY A 136 -6.30 0.64 7.15
N ILE A 137 -6.22 0.61 8.48
CA ILE A 137 -6.88 1.54 9.40
C ILE A 137 -5.81 2.07 10.34
N GLY A 138 -5.76 3.38 10.56
CA GLY A 138 -4.84 4.01 11.50
C GLY A 138 -5.37 5.35 12.00
N GLY A 139 -4.92 5.77 13.17
CA GLY A 139 -5.30 7.07 13.75
C GLY A 139 -4.67 8.26 13.00
N GLU A 140 -3.47 8.08 12.45
CA GLU A 140 -2.77 9.08 11.64
C GLU A 140 -2.87 8.77 10.14
N ALA A 141 -2.46 7.58 9.73
CA ALA A 141 -2.61 7.09 8.37
C ALA A 141 -2.97 5.59 8.38
N GLY A 142 -3.98 5.20 7.60
CA GLY A 142 -4.25 3.78 7.34
C GLY A 142 -3.26 3.16 6.36
N VAL A 143 -2.83 3.95 5.37
CA VAL A 143 -1.79 3.60 4.39
C VAL A 143 -0.93 4.83 4.13
N LEU A 144 0.38 4.66 4.25
CA LEU A 144 1.38 5.66 3.89
C LEU A 144 2.20 5.12 2.72
N ALA A 145 2.33 5.92 1.66
CA ALA A 145 3.07 5.53 0.47
C ALA A 145 4.04 6.65 0.09
N VAL A 146 5.33 6.32 0.02
CA VAL A 146 6.42 7.27 -0.25
C VAL A 146 7.31 6.67 -1.33
N SER A 147 7.59 7.47 -2.35
CA SER A 147 8.58 7.15 -3.39
C SER A 147 9.67 8.21 -3.33
N ASN A 148 10.93 7.78 -3.16
CA ASN A 148 12.09 8.66 -3.14
C ASN A 148 12.79 8.76 -4.50
N GLU A 149 12.33 7.98 -5.49
CA GLU A 149 12.84 8.03 -6.85
C GLU A 149 12.21 9.19 -7.63
N PRO A 150 13.00 10.03 -8.34
CA PRO A 150 12.48 11.19 -9.09
C PRO A 150 11.39 10.85 -10.12
N SER A 151 11.44 9.66 -10.71
CA SER A 151 10.45 9.14 -11.66
C SER A 151 9.54 8.06 -11.06
N GLY A 152 9.70 7.78 -9.76
CA GLY A 152 8.92 6.77 -9.06
C GLY A 152 7.49 7.24 -8.80
N ARG A 153 6.59 6.27 -8.62
CA ARG A 153 5.20 6.51 -8.29
C ARG A 153 4.99 6.12 -6.84
N GLY A 154 4.61 7.09 -6.00
CA GLY A 154 4.25 6.78 -4.60
C GLY A 154 3.01 5.90 -4.54
N VAL A 155 1.96 6.27 -5.30
CA VAL A 155 0.71 5.50 -5.44
C VAL A 155 0.36 5.39 -6.91
N GLU A 156 0.06 4.18 -7.34
CA GLU A 156 -0.56 3.90 -8.64
C GLU A 156 -1.89 3.21 -8.40
N ALA A 157 -2.98 3.85 -8.82
CA ALA A 157 -4.34 3.38 -8.61
C ALA A 157 -5.08 3.36 -9.95
N ILE A 158 -5.31 2.15 -10.48
CA ILE A 158 -5.90 1.93 -11.80
C ILE A 158 -7.21 1.17 -11.63
N SER A 159 -8.26 1.65 -12.28
CA SER A 159 -9.53 0.95 -12.43
C SER A 159 -9.95 0.98 -13.89
N SER A 160 -10.33 -0.17 -14.45
CA SER A 160 -10.71 -0.29 -15.85
C SER A 160 -12.16 0.12 -16.13
N GLN A 161 -13.02 0.10 -15.11
CA GLN A 161 -14.47 0.27 -15.25
C GLN A 161 -15.08 1.14 -14.13
N GLY A 162 -14.27 1.70 -13.23
CA GLY A 162 -14.78 2.40 -12.05
C GLY A 162 -13.83 3.44 -11.49
N VAL A 163 -14.04 3.76 -10.21
CA VAL A 163 -13.23 4.76 -9.50
C VAL A 163 -11.84 4.17 -9.21
N GLY A 164 -10.79 4.86 -9.65
CA GLY A 164 -9.40 4.51 -9.30
C GLY A 164 -9.08 4.86 -7.85
N ILE A 165 -9.39 6.09 -7.43
CA ILE A 165 -9.21 6.57 -6.05
C ILE A 165 -10.52 7.18 -5.57
N TYR A 166 -11.04 6.66 -4.47
CA TYR A 166 -12.15 7.25 -3.73
C TYR A 166 -11.60 7.85 -2.44
N ALA A 167 -11.75 9.16 -2.26
CA ALA A 167 -11.28 9.88 -1.09
C ALA A 167 -12.39 10.78 -0.52
N GLN A 168 -12.50 10.82 0.81
CA GLN A 168 -13.48 11.61 1.53
C GLN A 168 -12.82 12.25 2.75
N GLY A 169 -13.12 13.52 3.02
CA GLY A 169 -12.54 14.27 4.13
C GLY A 169 -12.75 15.77 3.97
N SER A 170 -12.14 16.54 4.86
CA SER A 170 -12.16 18.01 4.82
C SER A 170 -10.77 18.57 5.13
N PRO A 171 -9.87 18.70 4.12
CA PRO A 171 -10.07 18.33 2.71
C PRO A 171 -9.97 16.83 2.45
N ALA A 172 -10.57 16.33 1.35
CA ALA A 172 -10.43 14.94 0.91
C ALA A 172 -9.07 14.64 0.25
N GLY A 173 -8.37 15.67 -0.21
CA GLY A 173 -7.03 15.58 -0.78
C GLY A 173 -6.31 16.91 -0.67
N LEU A 174 -5.00 16.85 -0.46
CA LEU A 174 -4.09 17.99 -0.44
C LEU A 174 -2.93 17.68 -1.38
N PHE A 175 -2.67 18.57 -2.34
CA PHE A 175 -1.62 18.41 -3.33
C PHE A 175 -0.65 19.57 -3.21
N GLN A 176 0.65 19.26 -3.07
CA GLN A 176 1.73 20.23 -3.18
C GLN A 176 2.48 19.96 -4.48
N GLY A 177 2.40 20.91 -5.42
CA GLY A 177 2.87 20.75 -6.79
C GLY A 177 1.73 20.69 -7.80
N ASP A 178 2.09 20.45 -9.06
CA ASP A 178 1.13 20.51 -10.17
C ASP A 178 0.22 19.28 -10.20
N VAL A 179 -1.06 19.52 -10.48
CA VAL A 179 -2.04 18.46 -10.73
C VAL A 179 -2.35 18.43 -12.21
N ARG A 180 -1.94 17.34 -12.87
CA ARG A 180 -2.26 17.12 -14.29
C ARG A 180 -3.51 16.26 -14.42
N VAL A 181 -4.55 16.83 -15.02
CA VAL A 181 -5.80 16.11 -15.37
C VAL A 181 -5.88 15.99 -16.88
N ASN A 182 -5.82 14.77 -17.40
CA ASN A 182 -5.95 14.51 -18.84
C ASN A 182 -7.42 14.34 -19.28
N GLY A 183 -8.33 14.09 -18.33
CA GLY A 183 -9.77 14.01 -18.56
C GLY A 183 -10.52 15.26 -18.11
N VAL A 184 -11.79 15.11 -17.76
CA VAL A 184 -12.64 16.21 -17.28
C VAL A 184 -12.48 16.41 -15.77
N LEU A 185 -12.30 17.66 -15.34
CA LEU A 185 -12.36 18.05 -13.94
C LEU A 185 -13.77 18.54 -13.59
N ASN A 186 -14.55 17.66 -12.94
CA ASN A 186 -15.89 17.98 -12.47
C ASN A 186 -15.86 18.44 -11.01
N VAL A 187 -16.38 19.64 -10.74
CA VAL A 187 -16.56 20.18 -9.38
C VAL A 187 -18.04 20.46 -9.18
N GLN A 188 -18.70 19.74 -8.27
CA GLN A 188 -20.14 19.87 -8.00
C GLN A 188 -21.00 19.77 -9.28
N ASN A 189 -20.71 18.78 -10.13
CA ASN A 189 -21.36 18.59 -11.44
C ASN A 189 -21.12 19.73 -12.45
N VAL A 190 -20.12 20.59 -12.23
CA VAL A 190 -19.66 21.58 -13.19
C VAL A 190 -18.36 21.10 -13.82
N ASP A 191 -18.35 20.93 -15.14
CA ASP A 191 -17.11 20.82 -15.91
C ASP A 191 -16.39 22.18 -15.88
N VAL A 192 -15.36 22.26 -15.04
CA VAL A 192 -14.63 23.52 -14.83
C VAL A 192 -13.84 23.91 -16.08
N LEU A 193 -13.27 22.94 -16.79
CA LEU A 193 -12.50 23.19 -18.00
C LEU A 193 -13.40 23.70 -19.12
N GLY A 194 -14.55 23.06 -19.33
CA GLY A 194 -15.56 23.53 -20.28
C GLY A 194 -16.05 24.95 -19.95
N ARG A 195 -16.25 25.27 -18.66
CA ARG A 195 -16.67 26.60 -18.23
C ARG A 195 -15.58 27.66 -18.45
N ILE A 196 -14.30 27.33 -18.23
CA ILE A 196 -13.17 28.23 -18.52
C ILE A 196 -13.14 28.53 -20.02
N THR A 197 -13.22 27.52 -20.87
CA THR A 197 -13.21 27.71 -22.34
C THR A 197 -14.40 28.55 -22.82
N ALA A 198 -15.59 28.37 -22.23
CA ALA A 198 -16.75 29.20 -22.56
C ALA A 198 -16.53 30.68 -22.20
N VAL A 199 -15.98 30.94 -21.02
CA VAL A 199 -15.64 32.31 -20.57
C VAL A 199 -14.60 32.95 -21.49
N GLU A 200 -13.58 32.21 -21.94
CA GLU A 200 -12.57 32.71 -22.88
C GLU A 200 -13.18 33.11 -24.24
N GLN A 201 -14.13 32.33 -24.74
CA GLN A 201 -14.84 32.63 -25.98
C GLN A 201 -15.75 33.85 -25.85
N ASP A 202 -16.49 33.94 -24.75
CA ASP A 202 -17.40 35.07 -24.50
C ASP A 202 -16.61 36.37 -24.32
N LEU A 203 -15.48 36.31 -23.62
CA LEU A 203 -14.56 37.45 -23.49
C LEU A 203 -14.02 37.89 -24.86
N THR A 204 -13.63 36.94 -25.71
CA THR A 204 -13.13 37.25 -27.06
C THR A 204 -14.19 37.96 -27.91
N LYS A 205 -15.44 37.48 -27.88
CA LYS A 205 -16.56 38.12 -28.59
C LYS A 205 -16.86 39.52 -28.06
N ALA A 206 -16.88 39.68 -26.74
CA ALA A 206 -17.13 40.98 -26.11
C ALA A 206 -16.08 42.02 -26.54
N VAL A 207 -14.80 41.64 -26.54
CA VAL A 207 -13.71 42.53 -26.97
C VAL A 207 -13.82 42.86 -28.46
N GLN A 208 -14.14 41.89 -29.33
CA GLN A 208 -14.33 42.15 -30.76
C GLN A 208 -15.48 43.11 -31.03
N GLN A 209 -16.61 42.94 -30.34
CA GLN A 209 -17.76 43.84 -30.46
C GLN A 209 -17.39 45.26 -30.00
N GLN A 210 -16.73 45.41 -28.86
CA GLN A 210 -16.32 46.71 -28.35
C GLN A 210 -15.36 47.44 -29.30
N VAL A 211 -14.43 46.70 -29.93
CA VAL A 211 -13.53 47.26 -30.96
C VAL A 211 -14.32 47.70 -32.19
N ALA A 212 -15.33 46.95 -32.63
CA ALA A 212 -16.18 47.33 -33.75
C ALA A 212 -16.99 48.60 -33.44
N ASP A 213 -17.56 48.69 -32.24
CA ASP A 213 -18.35 49.84 -31.81
C ASP A 213 -17.49 51.11 -31.74
N LEU A 214 -16.29 51.03 -31.16
CA LEU A 214 -15.34 52.14 -31.12
C LEU A 214 -14.90 52.59 -32.52
N ARG A 215 -14.68 51.65 -33.44
CA ARG A 215 -14.36 51.98 -34.85
C ARG A 215 -15.50 52.74 -35.51
N ASN A 216 -16.74 52.34 -35.29
CA ASN A 216 -17.91 53.01 -35.85
C ASN A 216 -18.09 54.41 -35.26
N GLN A 217 -17.89 54.57 -33.95
CA GLN A 217 -17.91 55.88 -33.29
C GLN A 217 -16.84 56.80 -33.85
N HIS A 218 -15.60 56.31 -33.97
CA HIS A 218 -14.50 57.09 -34.52
C HIS A 218 -14.73 57.47 -35.99
N ALA A 219 -15.25 56.55 -36.81
CA ALA A 219 -15.59 56.85 -38.21
C ALA A 219 -16.67 57.94 -38.30
N ALA A 220 -17.72 57.87 -37.46
CA ALA A 220 -18.76 58.89 -37.41
C ALA A 220 -18.22 60.25 -36.96
N GLU A 221 -17.26 60.27 -36.03
CA GLU A 221 -16.63 61.50 -35.55
C GLU A 221 -15.68 62.12 -36.58
N VAL A 222 -14.87 61.30 -37.27
CA VAL A 222 -14.06 61.73 -38.42
C VAL A 222 -14.94 62.33 -39.51
N GLN A 223 -16.10 61.73 -39.79
CA GLN A 223 -17.02 62.25 -40.79
C GLN A 223 -17.62 63.61 -40.35
N ARG A 224 -18.07 63.74 -39.09
CA ARG A 224 -18.55 65.04 -38.56
C ARG A 224 -17.49 66.13 -38.64
N LEU A 225 -16.24 65.82 -38.28
CA LEU A 225 -15.13 66.77 -38.35
C LEU A 225 -14.82 67.17 -39.81
N THR A 226 -14.92 66.22 -40.73
CA THR A 226 -14.73 66.47 -42.17
C THR A 226 -15.79 67.42 -42.71
N GLU A 227 -17.07 67.18 -42.38
CA GLU A 227 -18.20 68.03 -42.76
C GLU A 227 -18.10 69.44 -42.15
N ALA A 228 -17.74 69.53 -40.87
CA ALA A 228 -17.50 70.81 -40.18
C ALA A 228 -16.35 71.60 -40.82
N GLY A 229 -15.26 70.91 -41.18
CA GLY A 229 -14.13 71.50 -41.89
C GLY A 229 -14.54 72.08 -43.26
N ALA A 230 -15.28 71.30 -44.06
CA ALA A 230 -15.78 71.75 -45.36
C ALA A 230 -16.70 73.00 -45.24
N ALA A 231 -17.58 73.01 -44.24
CA ALA A 231 -18.45 74.17 -43.98
C ALA A 231 -17.66 75.42 -43.57
N LEU A 232 -16.59 75.26 -42.77
CA LEU A 232 -15.72 76.37 -42.41
C LEU A 232 -14.97 76.92 -43.62
N THR A 233 -14.41 76.05 -44.47
CA THR A 233 -13.76 76.44 -45.73
C THR A 233 -14.71 77.24 -46.63
N ALA A 234 -15.96 76.79 -46.76
CA ALA A 234 -16.97 77.52 -47.54
C ALA A 234 -17.28 78.91 -46.95
N ARG A 235 -17.36 79.04 -45.63
CA ARG A 235 -17.56 80.34 -44.96
C ARG A 235 -16.37 81.29 -45.14
N VAL A 236 -15.14 80.78 -45.10
CA VAL A 236 -13.93 81.59 -45.33
C VAL A 236 -13.92 82.10 -46.77
N ALA A 237 -14.16 81.23 -47.76
CA ALA A 237 -14.21 81.63 -49.16
C ALA A 237 -15.26 82.74 -49.44
N ALA A 238 -16.42 82.69 -48.78
CA ALA A 238 -17.46 83.72 -48.89
C ALA A 238 -17.10 85.07 -48.25
N LEU A 239 -16.16 85.10 -47.29
CA LEU A 239 -15.68 86.34 -46.67
C LEU A 239 -14.56 87.01 -47.49
N GLU A 240 -13.89 86.25 -48.35
CA GLU A 240 -12.80 86.73 -49.21
C GLU A 240 -13.31 87.30 -50.56
N SER A 241 -14.62 87.19 -50.84
CA SER A 241 -15.30 87.70 -52.05
C SER A 241 -16.13 88.96 -51.77
#